data_AF-A0ABC8SN81-F1
#
_entry.id   AF-A0ABC8SN81-F1
#
_cell.length_a   1.000
_cell.length_b   1.000
_cell.length_c   1.000
_cell.angle_alpha   90.00
_cell.angle_beta   90.00
_cell.angle_gamma   90.00
#
_symmetry.space_group_name_H-M   'P 1'
#
loop_
_entity.id
_entity.type
_entity.pdbx_description
1 polymer ?
#
loop_
_entity_poly.entity_id
_entity_poly.type
_entity_poly.pdbx_seq_one_letter_code
_entity_poly.pdbx_strand_id
1 'polypeptide(L)'
;MKSIEESDVGIVCYVSQLPGFQGILKQRYSDFIVNEVDLDGNVVHLTSLDAAPEIVEEKETKISDQPNKSYDTEIELFRTLAGDSDADSLKAFIEQISSAIEDNVEPIVISPSSDKLHRTAMHNFFKEKLKFLVTDTIDGPDPSSKCIRVRLNSGGNNGRGRNSKKRKERCEMPYDSRGSDSWPERLGKFLRFHLYKENKDTQEALGLIGKMLGIQMKSFGFAGTKDKRSVSTQRKRTSIID
;
A
#
# COMPACT_ATOMS: atom_id res chain seq x y z
N MET A 1 -30.24 40.14 -4.44
CA MET A 1 -30.09 39.24 -5.61
C MET A 1 -31.45 38.62 -5.88
N LYS A 2 -31.93 38.62 -7.12
CA LYS A 2 -33.18 37.93 -7.49
C LYS A 2 -32.98 36.43 -7.26
N SER A 3 -33.97 35.74 -6.68
CA SER A 3 -33.99 34.28 -6.68
C SER A 3 -34.13 33.80 -8.13
N ILE A 4 -33.47 32.69 -8.46
CA ILE A 4 -33.66 32.00 -9.74
C ILE A 4 -34.88 31.11 -9.58
N GLU A 5 -35.86 31.26 -10.46
CA GLU A 5 -37.06 30.42 -10.51
C GLU A 5 -36.91 29.32 -11.57
N GLU A 6 -37.74 28.27 -11.50
CA GLU A 6 -37.73 27.15 -12.46
C GLU A 6 -37.94 27.60 -13.92
N SER A 7 -38.75 28.64 -14.13
CA SER A 7 -38.99 29.23 -15.45
C SER A 7 -37.76 29.90 -16.04
N ASP A 8 -36.86 30.46 -15.22
CA ASP A 8 -35.62 31.09 -15.68
C ASP A 8 -34.66 30.08 -16.32
N VAL A 9 -34.82 28.78 -15.99
CA VAL A 9 -34.03 27.66 -16.53
C VAL A 9 -34.86 26.76 -17.47
N GLY A 10 -36.04 27.20 -17.90
CA GLY A 10 -36.86 26.53 -18.91
C GLY A 10 -37.70 25.35 -18.41
N ILE A 11 -37.86 25.20 -17.10
CA ILE A 11 -38.73 24.16 -16.51
C ILE A 11 -40.14 24.73 -16.36
N VAL A 12 -41.02 24.45 -17.33
CA VAL A 12 -42.36 25.10 -17.43
C VAL A 12 -43.53 24.16 -17.70
N CYS A 13 -43.27 22.88 -17.98
CA CYS A 13 -44.30 21.92 -18.41
C CYS A 13 -44.51 20.82 -17.37
N TYR A 14 -45.76 20.36 -17.24
CA TYR A 14 -46.13 19.20 -16.43
C TYR A 14 -46.64 18.07 -17.33
N VAL A 15 -46.44 16.83 -16.91
CA VAL A 15 -47.00 15.65 -17.60
C VAL A 15 -48.48 15.46 -17.26
N SER A 16 -48.86 15.74 -16.01
CA SER A 16 -50.24 15.62 -15.52
C SER A 16 -51.00 16.94 -15.68
N GLN A 17 -52.31 16.85 -15.90
CA GLN A 17 -53.23 18.01 -15.96
C GLN A 17 -53.97 18.24 -14.63
N LEU A 18 -53.68 17.44 -13.60
CA LEU A 18 -54.32 17.59 -12.29
C LEU A 18 -53.85 18.89 -11.58
N PRO A 19 -54.70 19.50 -10.74
CA PRO A 19 -54.30 20.66 -9.95
C PRO A 19 -53.17 20.29 -8.96
N GLY A 20 -52.18 21.17 -8.85
CA GLY A 20 -51.09 21.03 -7.90
C GLY A 20 -51.55 21.26 -6.46
N PHE A 21 -50.74 20.77 -5.52
CA PHE A 21 -50.91 21.02 -4.09
C PHE A 21 -49.54 21.36 -3.46
N GLN A 22 -49.57 21.90 -2.24
CA GLN A 22 -48.35 22.29 -1.53
C GLN A 22 -47.82 21.13 -0.68
N GLY A 23 -46.49 20.96 -0.67
CA GLY A 23 -45.81 19.99 0.16
C GLY A 23 -44.42 20.49 0.54
N ILE A 24 -43.92 20.06 1.70
CA ILE A 24 -42.56 20.37 2.14
C ILE A 24 -41.66 19.21 1.75
N LEU A 25 -40.71 19.46 0.83
CA LEU A 25 -39.72 18.49 0.40
C LEU A 25 -38.43 18.61 1.24
N LYS A 26 -37.82 17.48 1.62
CA LYS A 26 -36.53 17.43 2.36
C LYS A 26 -36.56 18.22 3.68
N GLN A 27 -37.69 18.18 4.42
CA GLN A 27 -37.81 18.79 5.74
C GLN A 27 -36.70 18.27 6.68
N ARG A 28 -36.54 16.95 6.75
CA ARG A 28 -35.37 16.26 7.30
C ARG A 28 -34.60 15.58 6.16
N TYR A 29 -33.28 15.42 6.33
CA TYR A 29 -32.48 14.70 5.33
C TYR A 29 -32.86 13.21 5.25
N SER A 30 -33.43 12.66 6.32
CA SER A 30 -33.97 11.29 6.39
C SER A 30 -35.23 11.07 5.57
N ASP A 31 -35.94 12.14 5.21
CA ASP A 31 -37.17 12.05 4.41
C ASP A 31 -36.86 11.77 2.93
N PHE A 32 -35.59 11.90 2.54
CA PHE A 32 -35.11 11.71 1.18
C PHE A 32 -34.01 10.66 1.16
N ILE A 33 -34.38 9.43 0.82
CA ILE A 33 -33.50 8.26 0.80
C ILE A 33 -33.15 7.92 -0.64
N VAL A 34 -31.86 7.76 -0.92
CA VAL A 34 -31.35 7.44 -2.25
C VAL A 34 -30.51 6.17 -2.20
N ASN A 35 -30.99 5.10 -2.79
CA ASN A 35 -30.22 3.87 -2.96
C ASN A 35 -29.85 3.71 -4.42
N GLU A 36 -28.55 3.50 -4.69
CA GLU A 36 -28.08 3.21 -6.03
C GLU A 36 -28.61 1.87 -6.54
N VAL A 37 -28.97 1.80 -7.81
CA VAL A 37 -29.25 0.57 -8.51
C VAL A 37 -28.01 0.22 -9.32
N ASP A 38 -27.45 -0.97 -9.11
CA ASP A 38 -26.28 -1.42 -9.85
C ASP A 38 -26.62 -1.85 -11.29
N LEU A 39 -25.60 -2.21 -12.06
CA LEU A 39 -25.77 -2.64 -13.45
C LEU A 39 -26.54 -3.96 -13.60
N ASP A 40 -26.59 -4.74 -12.52
CA ASP A 40 -27.32 -5.99 -12.45
C ASP A 40 -28.79 -5.77 -12.02
N GLY A 41 -29.17 -4.51 -11.76
CA GLY A 41 -30.53 -4.13 -11.32
C GLY A 41 -30.77 -4.27 -9.81
N ASN A 42 -29.74 -4.57 -9.02
CA ASN A 42 -29.87 -4.74 -7.57
C ASN A 42 -29.82 -3.39 -6.86
N VAL A 43 -30.69 -3.22 -5.86
CA VAL A 43 -30.67 -2.04 -5.00
C VAL A 43 -29.55 -2.20 -3.96
N VAL A 44 -28.64 -1.24 -3.95
CA VAL A 44 -27.48 -1.22 -3.05
C VAL A 44 -27.94 -0.83 -1.65
N HIS A 45 -27.81 -1.76 -0.71
CA HIS A 45 -28.03 -1.53 0.72
C HIS A 45 -26.76 -1.81 1.53
N LEU A 46 -26.59 -1.07 2.63
CA LEU A 46 -25.57 -1.39 3.62
C LEU A 46 -26.13 -2.46 4.55
N THR A 47 -25.64 -3.70 4.41
CA THR A 47 -26.17 -4.87 5.13
C THR A 47 -25.29 -5.33 6.29
N SER A 48 -23.98 -5.12 6.19
CA SER A 48 -23.00 -5.47 7.22
C SER A 48 -21.90 -4.40 7.28
N LEU A 49 -21.36 -4.20 8.48
CA LEU A 49 -20.19 -3.36 8.77
C LEU A 49 -18.93 -4.20 9.03
N ASP A 50 -19.05 -5.52 8.92
CA ASP A 50 -17.98 -6.45 9.25
C ASP A 50 -16.88 -6.36 8.20
N ALA A 51 -15.63 -6.34 8.67
CA ALA A 51 -14.50 -6.47 7.78
C ALA A 51 -14.51 -7.88 7.17
N ALA A 52 -14.12 -8.00 5.91
CA ALA A 52 -13.82 -9.30 5.34
C ALA A 52 -12.73 -9.98 6.19
N PRO A 53 -12.82 -11.30 6.44
CA PRO A 53 -11.81 -12.00 7.21
C PRO A 53 -10.43 -11.74 6.61
N GLU A 54 -9.46 -11.41 7.46
CA GLU A 54 -8.09 -11.24 7.00
C GLU A 54 -7.66 -12.53 6.32
N ILE A 55 -7.31 -12.39 5.04
CA ILE A 55 -6.68 -13.47 4.30
C ILE A 55 -5.25 -13.49 4.82
N VAL A 56 -5.05 -14.22 5.91
CA VAL A 56 -3.78 -14.82 6.25
C VAL A 56 -3.52 -15.83 5.14
N GLU A 57 -2.99 -15.34 4.02
CA GLU A 57 -1.89 -16.10 3.47
C GLU A 57 -0.87 -16.22 4.59
N GLU A 58 -0.24 -17.37 4.69
CA GLU A 58 1.07 -17.49 5.33
C GLU A 58 2.00 -16.51 4.60
N LYS A 59 1.88 -15.22 4.92
CA LYS A 59 2.95 -14.27 4.82
C LYS A 59 4.02 -14.97 5.63
N GLU A 60 5.09 -15.41 4.98
CA GLU A 60 6.37 -15.57 5.65
C GLU A 60 6.49 -14.36 6.56
N THR A 61 6.34 -14.67 7.84
CA THR A 61 5.90 -13.71 8.80
C THR A 61 6.99 -12.65 8.88
N LYS A 62 6.61 -11.37 8.89
CA LYS A 62 7.45 -10.34 9.49
C LYS A 62 7.46 -10.61 11.00
N ILE A 63 8.14 -11.67 11.40
CA ILE A 63 8.59 -12.05 12.74
C ILE A 63 10.11 -11.87 12.57
N SER A 64 10.78 -10.93 13.23
CA SER A 64 11.21 -11.11 14.63
C SER A 64 11.58 -12.56 14.96
N ASP A 65 12.14 -13.29 13.98
CA ASP A 65 12.50 -14.70 14.14
C ASP A 65 13.58 -14.73 15.21
N GLN A 66 13.15 -15.27 16.33
CA GLN A 66 13.93 -15.53 17.52
C GLN A 66 15.25 -16.26 17.17
N PRO A 67 16.25 -16.18 18.05
CA PRO A 67 17.63 -16.60 17.78
C PRO A 67 17.85 -18.13 17.74
N ASN A 68 16.86 -18.91 17.29
CA ASN A 68 16.85 -20.39 17.36
C ASN A 68 16.66 -21.09 16.00
N LYS A 69 16.80 -20.40 14.87
CA LYS A 69 16.93 -21.05 13.55
C LYS A 69 18.41 -21.33 13.32
N SER A 70 18.79 -22.61 13.18
CA SER A 70 20.13 -22.98 12.72
C SER A 70 20.26 -22.57 11.25
N TYR A 71 21.22 -21.71 10.95
CA TYR A 71 21.56 -21.24 9.60
C TYR A 71 22.68 -22.08 8.95
N ASP A 72 22.90 -23.31 9.43
CA ASP A 72 24.03 -24.13 9.02
C ASP A 72 24.01 -24.43 7.51
N THR A 73 22.82 -24.65 6.93
CA THR A 73 22.65 -24.88 5.48
C THR A 73 23.02 -23.67 4.63
N GLU A 74 22.63 -22.48 5.07
CA GLU A 74 22.93 -21.22 4.39
C GLU A 74 24.42 -20.88 4.52
N ILE A 75 25.04 -21.18 5.65
CA ILE A 75 26.48 -20.99 5.86
C ILE A 75 27.29 -21.91 4.94
N GLU A 76 26.86 -23.16 4.70
CA GLU A 76 27.52 -24.07 3.74
C GLU A 76 27.38 -23.60 2.28
N LEU A 77 26.21 -23.08 1.90
CA LEU A 77 26.03 -22.48 0.58
C LEU A 77 26.91 -21.23 0.41
N PHE A 78 27.00 -20.41 1.44
CA PHE A 78 27.86 -19.23 1.44
C PHE A 78 29.35 -19.60 1.40
N ARG A 79 29.77 -20.67 2.09
CA ARG A 79 31.12 -21.22 2.03
C ARG A 79 31.53 -21.60 0.61
N THR A 80 30.63 -22.20 -0.15
CA THR A 80 30.89 -22.53 -1.56
C THR A 80 31.05 -21.27 -2.44
N LEU A 81 30.38 -20.18 -2.07
CA LEU A 81 30.36 -18.93 -2.84
C LEU A 81 31.51 -17.98 -2.49
N ALA A 82 31.84 -17.81 -1.20
CA ALA A 82 32.79 -16.82 -0.69
C ALA A 82 34.09 -17.42 -0.14
N GLY A 83 34.10 -18.74 0.13
CA GLY A 83 35.23 -19.44 0.75
C GLY A 83 35.11 -19.57 2.27
N ASP A 84 35.98 -20.41 2.84
CA ASP A 84 35.91 -20.83 4.25
C ASP A 84 36.10 -19.66 5.22
N SER A 85 37.04 -18.75 4.93
CA SER A 85 37.36 -17.61 5.80
C SER A 85 36.18 -16.63 5.99
N ASP A 86 35.46 -16.34 4.92
CA ASP A 86 34.32 -15.42 4.96
C ASP A 86 33.08 -16.10 5.57
N ALA A 87 32.92 -17.42 5.36
CA ALA A 87 31.83 -18.19 5.95
C ALA A 87 31.96 -18.34 7.46
N ASP A 88 33.18 -18.56 7.97
CA ASP A 88 33.44 -18.61 9.41
C ASP A 88 33.20 -17.23 10.06
N SER A 89 33.52 -16.14 9.34
CA SER A 89 33.22 -14.76 9.78
C SER A 89 31.71 -14.49 9.84
N LEU A 90 30.95 -14.98 8.85
CA LEU A 90 29.49 -14.88 8.85
C LEU A 90 28.86 -15.71 9.97
N LYS A 91 29.38 -16.91 10.23
CA LYS A 91 28.92 -17.76 11.34
C LYS A 91 29.12 -17.08 12.69
N ALA A 92 30.33 -16.55 12.94
CA ALA A 92 30.63 -15.80 14.16
C ALA A 92 29.71 -14.58 14.33
N PHE A 93 29.39 -13.89 13.24
CA PHE A 93 28.49 -12.74 13.24
C PHE A 93 27.03 -13.12 13.55
N ILE A 94 26.54 -14.24 13.00
CA ILE A 94 25.19 -14.77 13.30
C ILE A 94 25.12 -15.20 14.78
N GLU A 95 26.16 -15.84 15.30
CA GLU A 95 26.26 -16.20 16.73
C GLU A 95 26.28 -14.95 17.62
N GLN A 96 26.99 -13.89 17.22
CA GLN A 96 26.97 -12.59 17.92
C GLN A 96 25.57 -11.98 17.93
N ILE A 97 24.86 -11.98 16.79
CA ILE A 97 23.47 -11.48 16.72
C ILE A 97 22.53 -12.32 17.59
N SER A 98 22.77 -13.64 17.68
CA SER A 98 21.95 -14.53 18.50
C SER A 98 22.15 -14.36 20.01
N SER A 99 23.34 -13.92 20.42
CA SER A 99 23.72 -13.74 21.84
C SER A 99 23.55 -12.31 22.35
N ALA A 100 23.65 -11.30 21.48
CA ALA A 100 23.50 -9.90 21.82
C ALA A 100 22.03 -9.45 21.76
N ILE A 101 21.48 -9.02 22.89
CA ILE A 101 20.11 -8.49 23.03
C ILE A 101 20.03 -6.99 22.61
N GLU A 102 21.14 -6.35 22.22
CA GLU A 102 21.19 -4.92 21.90
C GLU A 102 21.70 -4.58 20.48
N ASP A 103 21.11 -3.52 19.91
CA ASP A 103 21.25 -2.96 18.54
C ASP A 103 22.68 -2.52 18.09
N ASN A 104 23.75 -2.87 18.82
CA ASN A 104 25.13 -2.44 18.54
C ASN A 104 26.05 -3.62 18.15
N VAL A 105 25.75 -4.31 17.06
CA VAL A 105 26.67 -5.31 16.48
C VAL A 105 27.55 -4.64 15.42
N GLU A 106 28.87 -4.77 15.55
CA GLU A 106 29.82 -4.19 14.60
C GLU A 106 29.70 -4.85 13.20
N PRO A 107 29.70 -4.08 12.10
CA PRO A 107 29.61 -4.62 10.75
C PRO A 107 30.78 -5.55 10.40
N ILE A 108 30.50 -6.69 9.76
CA ILE A 108 31.55 -7.51 9.16
C ILE A 108 31.91 -7.02 7.76
N VAL A 109 33.18 -7.13 7.40
CA VAL A 109 33.68 -6.84 6.05
C VAL A 109 34.21 -8.14 5.46
N ILE A 110 33.60 -8.56 4.35
CA ILE A 110 33.99 -9.72 3.56
C ILE A 110 35.26 -9.38 2.77
N SER A 111 36.06 -10.41 2.49
CA SER A 111 37.31 -10.29 1.74
C SER A 111 37.18 -9.46 0.44
N PRO A 112 38.22 -8.68 0.06
CA PRO A 112 38.17 -7.85 -1.14
C PRO A 112 38.02 -8.69 -2.40
N SER A 113 37.07 -8.33 -3.26
CA SER A 113 36.93 -8.96 -4.59
C SER A 113 37.07 -7.92 -5.70
N SER A 114 37.79 -8.30 -6.76
CA SER A 114 37.92 -7.50 -7.98
C SER A 114 36.76 -7.72 -8.96
N ASP A 115 36.05 -8.85 -8.86
CA ASP A 115 34.99 -9.25 -9.79
C ASP A 115 33.62 -8.69 -9.38
N LYS A 116 33.02 -7.92 -10.31
CA LYS A 116 31.68 -7.35 -10.16
C LYS A 116 30.59 -8.42 -10.17
N LEU A 117 30.77 -9.51 -10.91
CA LEU A 117 29.79 -10.61 -10.98
C LEU A 117 29.72 -11.34 -9.64
N HIS A 118 30.89 -11.67 -9.08
CA HIS A 118 31.02 -12.26 -7.75
C HIS A 118 30.37 -11.40 -6.65
N ARG A 119 30.65 -10.08 -6.65
CA ARG A 119 30.00 -9.15 -5.71
C ARG A 119 28.48 -9.12 -5.84
N THR A 120 27.98 -9.18 -7.06
CA THR A 120 26.53 -9.18 -7.32
C THR A 120 25.89 -10.48 -6.83
N ALA A 121 26.57 -11.62 -7.03
CA ALA A 121 26.13 -12.92 -6.53
C ALA A 121 26.07 -12.94 -4.99
N MET A 122 27.07 -12.38 -4.31
CA MET A 122 27.06 -12.22 -2.85
C MET A 122 25.89 -11.33 -2.39
N HIS A 123 25.68 -10.17 -3.01
CA HIS A 123 24.55 -9.30 -2.68
C HIS A 123 23.19 -10.01 -2.86
N ASN A 124 23.03 -10.80 -3.92
CA ASN A 124 21.82 -11.58 -4.16
C ASN A 124 21.64 -12.69 -3.11
N PHE A 125 22.72 -13.36 -2.71
CA PHE A 125 22.68 -14.39 -1.67
C PHE A 125 22.12 -13.84 -0.36
N PHE A 126 22.65 -12.71 0.14
CA PHE A 126 22.12 -12.08 1.36
C PHE A 126 20.66 -11.63 1.18
N LYS A 127 20.31 -11.08 0.02
CA LYS A 127 18.94 -10.60 -0.25
C LYS A 127 17.91 -11.74 -0.28
N GLU A 128 18.28 -12.91 -0.80
CA GLU A 128 17.37 -14.06 -0.92
C GLU A 128 17.33 -14.90 0.35
N LYS A 129 18.49 -15.19 0.95
CA LYS A 129 18.63 -16.16 2.04
C LYS A 129 18.68 -15.54 3.42
N LEU A 130 19.17 -14.30 3.55
CA LEU A 130 19.42 -13.63 4.84
C LEU A 130 18.81 -12.22 4.87
N LYS A 131 17.48 -12.13 4.71
CA LYS A 131 16.71 -10.87 4.59
C LYS A 131 16.87 -9.90 5.78
N PHE A 132 17.35 -10.37 6.93
CA PHE A 132 17.62 -9.56 8.12
C PHE A 132 18.99 -8.85 8.08
N LEU A 133 19.83 -9.16 7.09
CA LEU A 133 21.13 -8.53 6.86
C LEU A 133 21.09 -7.61 5.64
N VAL A 134 21.77 -6.47 5.74
CA VAL A 134 21.94 -5.49 4.65
C VAL A 134 23.41 -5.47 4.25
N THR A 135 23.65 -5.48 2.94
CA THR A 135 24.99 -5.46 2.37
C THR A 135 25.27 -4.18 1.61
N ASP A 136 26.40 -3.53 1.88
CA ASP A 136 26.91 -2.39 1.11
C ASP A 136 28.24 -2.76 0.44
N THR A 137 28.55 -2.19 -0.72
CA THR A 137 29.92 -2.23 -1.22
C THR A 137 30.71 -1.05 -0.64
N ILE A 138 31.88 -1.31 -0.06
CA ILE A 138 32.88 -0.30 0.32
C ILE A 138 34.13 -0.44 -0.56
N ASP A 139 34.91 0.63 -0.70
CA ASP A 139 36.21 0.55 -1.36
C ASP A 139 37.18 -0.21 -0.46
N GLY A 140 37.95 -1.14 -1.05
CA GLY A 140 38.91 -1.97 -0.33
C GLY A 140 40.22 -1.24 -0.04
N PRO A 141 41.19 -1.91 0.61
CA PRO A 141 42.49 -1.33 0.93
C PRO A 141 43.29 -0.92 -0.32
N ASP A 142 43.06 -1.58 -1.46
CA ASP A 142 43.59 -1.19 -2.75
C ASP A 142 42.56 -0.45 -3.61
N PRO A 143 42.95 0.58 -4.40
CA PRO A 143 42.05 1.37 -5.24
C PRO A 143 41.25 0.58 -6.28
N SER A 144 41.71 -0.63 -6.62
CA SER A 144 41.08 -1.54 -7.58
C SER A 144 40.20 -2.60 -6.93
N SER A 145 40.27 -2.75 -5.60
CA SER A 145 39.57 -3.78 -4.84
C SER A 145 38.33 -3.18 -4.16
N LYS A 146 37.24 -3.95 -4.12
CA LYS A 146 36.01 -3.55 -3.42
C LYS A 146 35.57 -4.65 -2.47
N CYS A 147 35.19 -4.27 -1.26
CA CYS A 147 34.76 -5.19 -0.23
C CYS A 147 33.25 -5.08 -0.02
N ILE A 148 32.62 -6.15 0.48
CA ILE A 148 31.22 -6.12 0.88
C ILE A 148 31.15 -6.01 2.39
N ARG A 149 30.46 -4.99 2.89
CA ARG A 149 30.17 -4.81 4.30
C ARG A 149 28.76 -5.30 4.60
N VAL A 150 28.62 -6.19 5.58
CA VAL A 150 27.34 -6.76 6.02
C VAL A 150 26.96 -6.13 7.36
N ARG A 151 25.70 -5.69 7.48
CA ARG A 151 25.15 -4.99 8.66
C ARG A 151 23.80 -5.60 9.02
N LEU A 152 23.43 -5.57 10.30
CA LEU A 152 22.08 -5.89 10.72
C LEU A 152 21.11 -4.85 10.15
N ASN A 153 19.95 -5.30 9.64
CA ASN A 153 18.86 -4.43 9.23
C ASN A 153 18.14 -3.87 10.46
N SER A 154 18.82 -3.07 11.29
CA SER A 154 18.14 -2.29 12.32
C SER A 154 17.28 -1.27 11.58
N GLY A 155 15.96 -1.30 11.81
CA GLY A 155 14.92 -0.55 11.10
C GLY A 155 14.98 0.97 11.31
N GLY A 156 16.17 1.56 11.21
CA GLY A 156 16.43 2.99 11.27
C GLY A 156 15.69 3.68 10.14
N ASN A 157 14.61 4.35 10.51
CA ASN A 157 13.80 5.22 9.69
C ASN A 157 14.65 6.38 9.14
N ASN A 158 15.43 6.14 8.09
CA ASN A 158 16.18 7.18 7.39
C ASN A 158 15.26 7.95 6.43
N GLY A 159 14.33 8.69 7.04
CA GLY A 159 13.72 9.84 6.39
C GLY A 159 14.77 10.92 6.21
N ARG A 160 15.47 10.94 5.07
CA ARG A 160 16.08 12.14 4.44
C ARG A 160 16.85 11.75 3.18
N GLY A 161 16.26 12.07 2.02
CA GLY A 161 16.89 11.90 0.72
C GLY A 161 16.01 12.45 -0.40
N ARG A 162 15.68 13.73 -0.29
CA ARG A 162 14.84 14.49 -1.22
C ARG A 162 15.63 14.76 -2.52
N ASN A 163 14.93 14.63 -3.65
CA ASN A 163 15.26 15.13 -5.00
C ASN A 163 16.35 14.42 -5.81
N SER A 164 15.93 13.61 -6.78
CA SER A 164 16.00 13.99 -8.21
C SER A 164 15.57 12.82 -9.08
N LYS A 165 14.33 12.84 -9.58
CA LYS A 165 14.00 12.28 -10.90
C LYS A 165 12.92 13.16 -11.53
N LYS A 166 13.40 14.21 -12.16
CA LYS A 166 12.64 15.09 -13.04
C LYS A 166 12.19 14.25 -14.25
N ARG A 167 10.89 14.19 -14.45
CA ARG A 167 10.20 14.13 -15.75
C ARG A 167 10.59 12.93 -16.65
N LYS A 168 9.90 11.80 -16.48
CA LYS A 168 9.72 10.83 -17.55
C LYS A 168 8.24 10.43 -17.64
N GLU A 169 7.69 10.69 -18.82
CA GLU A 169 6.47 10.14 -19.42
C GLU A 169 5.15 10.16 -18.62
N ARG A 170 4.21 10.97 -19.12
CA ARG A 170 2.85 11.17 -18.59
C ARG A 170 1.85 10.13 -19.14
N CYS A 171 2.32 8.91 -19.35
CA CYS A 171 1.51 7.76 -19.75
C CYS A 171 2.05 6.60 -18.91
N GLU A 172 1.21 5.99 -18.08
CA GLU A 172 1.58 4.92 -17.10
C GLU A 172 2.21 5.38 -15.78
N MET A 173 1.66 6.43 -15.15
CA MET A 173 1.86 6.57 -13.70
C MET A 173 0.85 5.66 -12.99
N PRO A 174 1.28 4.71 -12.13
CA PRO A 174 0.40 3.91 -11.30
C PRO A 174 -0.58 4.82 -10.58
N TYR A 175 -1.84 4.47 -10.70
CA TYR A 175 -2.96 5.20 -10.13
C TYR A 175 -2.86 5.20 -8.58
N ASP A 176 -2.22 4.16 -8.00
CA ASP A 176 -1.79 4.05 -6.61
C ASP A 176 -0.42 3.34 -6.49
N SER A 177 0.61 4.03 -6.00
CA SER A 177 1.96 3.48 -5.84
C SER A 177 2.17 2.73 -4.52
N ARG A 178 1.10 2.46 -3.77
CA ARG A 178 1.15 1.69 -2.50
C ARG A 178 1.00 0.20 -2.71
N GLY A 179 0.88 -0.27 -3.95
CA GLY A 179 0.84 -1.69 -4.27
C GLY A 179 1.92 -2.43 -3.50
N SER A 180 1.51 -3.24 -2.52
CA SER A 180 2.43 -4.16 -1.87
C SER A 180 2.59 -5.35 -2.79
N ASP A 181 3.83 -5.80 -3.02
CA ASP A 181 4.13 -7.08 -3.69
C ASP A 181 3.45 -8.28 -2.99
N SER A 182 2.84 -8.06 -1.81
CA SER A 182 2.15 -9.05 -0.97
C SER A 182 0.62 -9.06 -1.09
N TRP A 183 0.02 -8.43 -2.10
CA TRP A 183 -1.40 -8.64 -2.38
C TRP A 183 -1.58 -9.92 -3.21
N PRO A 184 -2.48 -10.83 -2.82
CA PRO A 184 -2.68 -12.07 -3.54
C PRO A 184 -3.14 -11.84 -4.98
N GLU A 185 -2.47 -12.45 -5.96
CA GLU A 185 -2.88 -12.36 -7.38
C GLU A 185 -4.30 -12.90 -7.62
N ARG A 186 -4.75 -13.86 -6.80
CA ARG A 186 -6.13 -14.39 -6.88
C ARG A 186 -7.19 -13.33 -6.52
N LEU A 187 -6.81 -12.31 -5.75
CA LEU A 187 -7.72 -11.26 -5.32
C LEU A 187 -7.64 -10.13 -6.33
N GLY A 188 -8.79 -9.76 -6.90
CA GLY A 188 -8.86 -8.66 -7.87
C GLY A 188 -8.22 -7.37 -7.36
N LYS A 189 -7.68 -6.56 -8.28
CA LYS A 189 -6.96 -5.31 -7.98
C LYS A 189 -7.81 -4.21 -7.32
N PHE A 190 -9.14 -4.36 -7.32
CA PHE A 190 -10.07 -3.36 -6.82
C PHE A 190 -10.89 -3.88 -5.66
N LEU A 191 -10.89 -3.13 -4.55
CA LEU A 191 -11.84 -3.31 -3.47
C LEU A 191 -13.16 -2.65 -3.85
N ARG A 192 -14.28 -3.37 -3.75
CA ARG A 192 -15.62 -2.80 -3.88
C ARG A 192 -16.26 -2.74 -2.50
N PHE A 193 -16.89 -1.63 -2.17
CA PHE A 193 -17.57 -1.43 -0.89
C PHE A 193 -18.81 -0.55 -1.06
N HIS A 194 -19.72 -0.59 -0.10
CA HIS A 194 -20.90 0.28 -0.06
C HIS A 194 -20.62 1.48 0.82
N LEU A 195 -20.78 2.68 0.26
CA LEU A 195 -20.69 3.94 0.99
C LEU A 195 -22.10 4.38 1.38
N TYR A 196 -22.37 4.31 2.68
CA TYR A 196 -23.51 4.95 3.31
C TYR A 196 -23.10 6.33 3.82
N LYS A 197 -23.87 7.36 3.47
CA LYS A 197 -23.63 8.74 3.93
C LYS A 197 -24.93 9.43 4.28
N GLU A 198 -24.86 10.29 5.29
CA GLU A 198 -25.97 11.11 5.76
C GLU A 198 -25.58 12.58 5.73
N ASN A 199 -26.41 13.40 5.10
CA ASN A 199 -26.24 14.86 5.06
C ASN A 199 -24.82 15.33 4.63
N LYS A 200 -24.16 14.56 3.77
CA LYS A 200 -22.77 14.79 3.37
C LYS A 200 -22.59 14.70 1.86
N ASP A 201 -21.70 15.52 1.32
CA ASP A 201 -21.34 15.46 -0.09
C ASP A 201 -20.49 14.20 -0.39
N THR A 202 -20.62 13.68 -1.61
CA THR A 202 -19.91 12.46 -2.03
C THR A 202 -18.39 12.67 -2.07
N GLN A 203 -17.92 13.80 -2.59
CA GLN A 203 -16.49 14.11 -2.69
C GLN A 203 -15.92 14.40 -1.30
N GLU A 204 -16.66 15.11 -0.45
CA GLU A 204 -16.26 15.37 0.93
C GLU A 204 -16.08 14.06 1.74
N ALA A 205 -17.01 13.12 1.61
CA ALA A 205 -16.93 11.82 2.27
C ALA A 205 -15.72 11.01 1.78
N LEU A 206 -15.51 10.93 0.47
CA LEU A 206 -14.35 10.22 -0.11
C LEU A 206 -13.03 10.92 0.22
N GLY A 207 -13.01 12.25 0.34
CA GLY A 207 -11.84 13.01 0.77
C GLY A 207 -11.45 12.72 2.21
N LEU A 208 -12.42 12.54 3.11
CA LEU A 208 -12.16 12.13 4.50
C LEU A 208 -11.56 10.72 4.54
N ILE A 209 -12.18 9.77 3.85
CA ILE A 209 -11.69 8.39 3.77
C ILE A 209 -10.29 8.36 3.15
N GLY A 210 -10.07 9.14 2.09
CA GLY A 210 -8.76 9.26 1.44
C GLY A 210 -7.67 9.77 2.37
N LYS A 211 -7.96 10.80 3.19
CA LYS A 211 -7.03 11.29 4.21
C LYS A 211 -6.70 10.24 5.26
N MET A 212 -7.70 9.49 5.72
CA MET A 212 -7.50 8.41 6.70
C MET A 212 -6.65 7.26 6.15
N LEU A 213 -6.82 6.92 4.87
CA LEU A 213 -6.10 5.83 4.22
C LEU A 213 -4.79 6.27 3.53
N GLY A 214 -4.47 7.55 3.53
CA GLY A 214 -3.33 8.10 2.79
C GLY A 214 -3.46 8.00 1.26
N ILE A 215 -4.68 7.96 0.72
CA ILE A 215 -4.95 7.95 -0.73
C ILE A 215 -5.55 9.22 -1.26
N GLN A 216 -5.26 9.46 -2.54
CA GLN A 216 -5.87 10.55 -3.29
C GLN A 216 -7.33 10.22 -3.63
N MET A 217 -8.18 11.25 -3.67
CA MET A 217 -9.60 11.08 -3.95
C MET A 217 -9.87 10.50 -5.35
N LYS A 218 -8.98 10.74 -6.31
CA LYS A 218 -9.03 10.11 -7.64
C LYS A 218 -9.10 8.57 -7.53
N SER A 219 -8.71 7.99 -6.38
CA SER A 219 -8.54 6.56 -6.21
C SER A 219 -9.82 5.80 -6.01
N PHE A 220 -10.87 6.56 -5.77
CA PHE A 220 -12.21 6.04 -5.69
C PHE A 220 -12.90 6.17 -7.04
N GLY A 221 -13.31 5.05 -7.60
CA GLY A 221 -14.22 4.98 -8.75
C GLY A 221 -15.67 4.92 -8.31
N PHE A 222 -16.56 5.64 -9.00
CA PHE A 222 -18.00 5.64 -8.77
C PHE A 222 -18.82 6.12 -9.97
N ALA A 223 -20.11 5.74 -10.02
CA ALA A 223 -21.00 6.04 -11.15
C ALA A 223 -21.60 7.46 -11.16
N GLY A 224 -21.63 8.12 -9.99
CA GLY A 224 -22.09 9.51 -9.89
C GLY A 224 -22.09 10.02 -8.45
N THR A 225 -22.34 11.32 -8.30
CA THR A 225 -22.58 11.94 -6.99
C THR A 225 -24.03 11.71 -6.57
N LYS A 226 -24.27 11.65 -5.26
CA LYS A 226 -25.61 11.57 -4.67
C LYS A 226 -25.87 12.82 -3.82
N ASP A 227 -27.14 13.22 -3.71
CA ASP A 227 -27.58 14.40 -2.98
C ASP A 227 -26.89 14.60 -1.64
N LYS A 228 -26.41 15.82 -1.37
CA LYS A 228 -25.83 16.16 -0.06
C LYS A 228 -26.88 16.04 1.04
N ARG A 229 -28.04 16.68 0.87
CA ARG A 229 -29.15 16.67 1.84
C ARG A 229 -30.05 15.44 1.62
N SER A 230 -29.50 14.27 1.93
CA SER A 230 -30.18 12.98 1.84
C SER A 230 -29.52 11.95 2.77
N VAL A 231 -30.19 10.82 2.96
CA VAL A 231 -29.53 9.56 3.32
C VAL A 231 -29.28 8.80 2.02
N SER A 232 -28.03 8.45 1.73
CA SER A 232 -27.73 7.79 0.47
C SER A 232 -26.76 6.62 0.61
N THR A 233 -27.06 5.54 -0.10
CA THR A 233 -26.22 4.35 -0.22
C THR A 233 -25.80 4.16 -1.68
N GLN A 234 -24.50 3.96 -1.90
CA GLN A 234 -23.95 3.75 -3.25
C GLN A 234 -22.72 2.85 -3.23
N ARG A 235 -22.49 2.13 -4.32
CA ARG A 235 -21.33 1.28 -4.51
C ARG A 235 -20.14 2.13 -4.95
N LYS A 236 -19.00 1.92 -4.30
CA LYS A 236 -17.71 2.54 -4.61
C LYS A 236 -16.67 1.46 -4.88
N ARG A 237 -15.63 1.81 -5.62
CA ARG A 237 -14.44 0.97 -5.77
C ARG A 237 -13.18 1.77 -5.46
N THR A 238 -12.15 1.13 -4.91
CA THR A 238 -10.80 1.71 -4.81
C THR A 238 -9.76 0.71 -5.31
N SER A 239 -8.70 1.19 -5.94
CA SER A 239 -7.53 0.35 -6.26
C SER A 239 -6.80 -0.03 -4.98
N ILE A 240 -6.31 -1.27 -4.93
CA ILE A 240 -5.50 -1.80 -3.84
C ILE A 240 -4.02 -1.89 -4.26
N ILE A 241 -3.77 -2.04 -5.56
CA ILE A 241 -2.46 -2.04 -6.22
C ILE A 241 -2.67 -1.51 -7.64
N ASP A 242 -1.68 -0.80 -8.18
CA ASP A 242 -1.42 -0.77 -9.62
C ASP A 242 -0.08 -1.42 -9.96
#